data_AF-A0A453DV06-F1
#
_entry.id   AF-A0A453DV06-F1
#
_cell.length_a   1.000
_cell.length_b   1.000
_cell.length_c   1.000
_cell.angle_alpha   90.00
_cell.angle_beta   90.00
_cell.angle_gamma   90.00
#
_symmetry.space_group_name_H-M   'P 1'
#
loop_
_entity.id
_entity.type
_entity.pdbx_description
1 polymer ?
#
loop_
_entity_poly.entity_id
_entity_poly.type
_entity_poly.pdbx_seq_one_letter_code
_entity_poly.pdbx_strand_id
1 'polypeptide(L)'
;ADALGLPFVRPYWSGRSSEDFAGGANFAVGAATALSPEVLWEHGFTAARADLVHLDMEMKWFRDLLHLLCPTDVAGMLIYFNIFCQLNFSRQVRGDDTFR
;
A
#
# COMPACT_ATOMS: atom_id res chain seq x y z
N ALA A 1 -7.12 -4.79 -8.33
CA ALA A 1 -8.50 -4.29 -8.20
C ALA A 1 -9.48 -5.31 -8.76
N ASP A 2 -9.36 -5.67 -10.05
CA ASP A 2 -10.22 -6.67 -10.72
C ASP A 2 -10.28 -8.03 -10.02
N ALA A 3 -9.12 -8.58 -9.61
CA ALA A 3 -9.07 -9.87 -8.92
C ALA A 3 -9.82 -9.90 -7.57
N LEU A 4 -10.10 -8.73 -6.99
CA LEU A 4 -10.79 -8.57 -5.71
C LEU A 4 -12.18 -7.94 -5.86
N GLY A 5 -12.63 -7.68 -7.09
CA GLY A 5 -13.90 -7.02 -7.38
C GLY A 5 -14.00 -5.60 -6.81
N LEU A 6 -12.86 -4.98 -6.48
CA LEU A 6 -12.82 -3.63 -5.93
C LEU A 6 -12.83 -2.61 -7.06
N PRO A 7 -13.56 -1.49 -6.91
CA PRO A 7 -13.51 -0.42 -7.89
C PRO A 7 -12.06 0.08 -8.04
N PHE A 8 -11.67 0.44 -9.26
CA PHE A 8 -10.39 1.08 -9.50
C PHE A 8 -10.38 2.47 -8.87
N VAL A 9 -9.83 2.55 -7.67
CA VAL A 9 -9.59 3.81 -6.97
C VAL A 9 -8.26 4.41 -7.40
N ARG A 10 -8.17 5.73 -7.29
CA ARG A 10 -7.04 6.54 -7.73
C ARG A 10 -5.73 6.12 -7.05
N PRO A 11 -4.59 5.99 -7.76
CA PRO A 11 -3.28 5.82 -7.12
C PRO A 11 -2.92 7.00 -6.21
N TYR A 12 -2.34 6.74 -5.03
CA TYR A 12 -1.98 7.77 -4.03
C TYR A 12 -1.21 8.95 -4.64
N TRP A 13 -0.19 8.70 -5.45
CA TRP A 13 0.63 9.76 -6.06
C TRP A 13 -0.08 10.65 -7.07
N SER A 14 -1.31 10.31 -7.47
CA SER A 14 -2.06 11.05 -8.49
C SER A 14 -3.13 11.98 -7.93
N GLY A 15 -3.20 12.15 -6.61
CA GLY A 15 -4.06 13.13 -5.93
C GLY A 15 -3.24 14.10 -5.09
N ARG A 16 -3.82 15.27 -4.79
CA ARG A 16 -3.16 16.36 -4.03
C ARG A 16 -4.02 16.92 -2.90
N SER A 17 -5.34 16.69 -2.90
CA SER A 17 -6.24 17.12 -1.84
C SER A 17 -7.15 16.00 -1.34
N SER A 18 -7.86 16.25 -0.24
CA SER A 18 -8.87 15.35 0.34
C SER A 18 -9.96 14.96 -0.68
N GLU A 19 -10.35 15.90 -1.53
CA GLU A 19 -11.41 15.71 -2.53
C GLU A 19 -10.98 14.70 -3.61
N ASP A 20 -9.70 14.69 -3.97
CA ASP A 20 -9.13 13.75 -4.96
C ASP A 20 -9.26 12.28 -4.49
N PHE A 21 -9.40 12.07 -3.18
CA PHE A 21 -9.47 10.76 -2.54
C PHE A 21 -10.82 10.48 -1.89
N ALA A 22 -11.87 11.25 -2.19
CA ALA A 22 -13.21 11.03 -1.65
C ALA A 22 -13.76 9.63 -1.98
N GLY A 23 -13.32 9.03 -3.09
CA GLY A 23 -13.64 7.65 -3.50
C GLY A 23 -12.66 6.58 -3.00
N GLY A 24 -11.67 6.95 -2.17
CA GLY A 24 -10.56 6.09 -1.75
C GLY A 24 -9.29 6.26 -2.58
N ALA A 25 -8.21 5.61 -2.12
CA ALA A 25 -6.90 5.64 -2.76
C ALA A 25 -6.27 4.24 -2.82
N ASN A 26 -5.54 3.96 -3.89
CA ASN A 26 -4.70 2.77 -4.02
C ASN A 26 -3.25 3.11 -3.67
N PHE A 27 -2.68 2.38 -2.73
CA PHE A 27 -1.28 2.54 -2.29
C PHE A 27 -0.37 1.44 -2.84
N ALA A 28 -0.95 0.38 -3.40
CA ALA A 28 -0.19 -0.77 -3.86
C ALA A 28 0.67 -0.41 -5.08
N VAL A 29 1.95 -0.76 -5.02
CA VAL A 29 2.89 -0.64 -6.12
C VAL A 29 3.28 -2.03 -6.63
N GLY A 30 3.33 -2.19 -7.95
CA GLY A 30 3.80 -3.44 -8.56
C GLY A 30 5.22 -3.77 -8.12
N ALA A 31 5.47 -5.04 -7.79
CA ALA A 31 6.74 -5.53 -7.25
C ALA A 31 7.16 -4.95 -5.90
N ALA A 32 6.25 -4.33 -5.15
CA ALA A 32 6.52 -3.92 -3.78
C ALA A 32 6.80 -5.13 -2.89
N THR A 33 7.74 -4.99 -1.96
CA THR A 33 8.14 -6.03 -1.02
C THR A 33 7.45 -5.86 0.33
N ALA A 34 7.22 -6.96 1.06
CA ALA A 34 6.72 -6.86 2.43
C ALA A 34 7.75 -6.22 3.39
N LEU A 35 9.03 -6.44 3.11
CA LEU A 35 10.17 -6.01 3.94
C LEU A 35 10.96 -4.90 3.25
N SER A 36 11.64 -4.06 4.03
CA SER A 36 12.52 -3.04 3.48
C SER A 36 13.77 -3.64 2.82
N PRO A 37 14.43 -2.91 1.91
CA PRO A 37 15.66 -3.37 1.26
C PRO A 37 16.76 -3.77 2.26
N GLU A 38 16.87 -3.07 3.39
CA GLU A 38 17.87 -3.32 4.42
C GLU A 38 17.69 -4.71 5.05
N VAL A 39 16.45 -5.03 5.42
CA VAL A 39 16.11 -6.36 5.96
C VAL A 39 16.35 -7.44 4.92
N LEU A 40 16.04 -7.18 3.65
CA LEU A 40 16.31 -8.11 2.56
C LEU A 40 17.81 -8.35 2.36
N TRP A 41 18.64 -7.31 2.44
CA TRP A 41 20.09 -7.42 2.35
C TRP A 41 20.69 -8.23 3.50
N GLU A 42 20.23 -7.99 4.73
CA GLU A 42 20.63 -8.76 5.91
C GLU A 42 20.35 -10.26 5.77
N HIS A 43 19.31 -10.61 5.01
CA HIS A 43 18.92 -11.99 4.71
C HIS A 43 19.50 -12.53 3.38
N GLY A 44 20.47 -11.84 2.77
CA GLY A 44 21.20 -12.32 1.60
C GLY A 44 20.58 -11.99 0.24
N PHE A 45 19.49 -11.22 0.21
CA PHE A 45 18.86 -10.75 -1.04
C PHE A 45 19.49 -9.44 -1.53
N THR A 46 20.79 -9.49 -1.85
CA THR A 46 21.59 -8.31 -2.25
C THR A 46 21.16 -7.66 -3.57
N ALA A 47 20.35 -8.35 -4.38
CA ALA A 47 19.77 -7.80 -5.61
C ALA A 47 18.61 -6.81 -5.36
N ALA A 48 18.10 -6.72 -4.13
CA ALA A 48 17.09 -5.74 -3.77
C ALA A 48 17.63 -4.33 -3.99
N ARG A 49 16.93 -3.49 -4.76
CA ARG A 49 17.34 -2.11 -4.98
C ARG A 49 16.96 -1.26 -3.77
N ALA A 50 17.78 -0.25 -3.48
CA ALA A 50 17.53 0.69 -2.38
C ALA A 50 16.23 1.51 -2.58
N ASP A 51 15.79 1.69 -3.82
CA ASP A 51 14.56 2.41 -4.19
C ASP A 51 13.33 1.49 -4.32
N LEU A 52 13.41 0.23 -3.88
CA LEU A 52 12.25 -0.65 -3.86
C LEU A 52 11.20 -0.12 -2.89
N VAL A 53 9.98 0.02 -3.41
CA VAL A 53 8.80 0.26 -2.59
C VAL A 53 8.58 -0.97 -1.71
N HIS A 54 8.35 -0.72 -0.43
CA HIS A 54 8.10 -1.75 0.55
C HIS A 54 6.87 -1.38 1.38
N LEU A 55 6.26 -2.37 2.03
CA LEU A 55 4.98 -2.22 2.72
C LEU A 55 4.99 -1.11 3.77
N ASP A 56 6.10 -0.88 4.47
CA ASP A 56 6.18 0.23 5.44
C ASP A 56 6.05 1.60 4.75
N MET A 57 6.60 1.75 3.55
CA MET A 57 6.45 2.95 2.73
C MET A 57 5.01 3.15 2.28
N GLU A 58 4.33 2.08 1.84
CA GLU A 58 2.91 2.12 1.49
C GLU A 58 2.02 2.47 2.71
N MET A 59 2.36 1.96 3.90
CA MET A 59 1.67 2.28 5.15
C MET A 59 1.93 3.72 5.61
N LYS A 60 3.12 4.26 5.34
CA LYS A 60 3.41 5.67 5.56
C LYS A 60 2.52 6.56 4.70
N TRP A 61 2.43 6.30 3.40
CA TRP A 61 1.52 7.06 2.52
C TRP A 61 0.06 6.98 2.96
N PHE A 62 -0.37 5.80 3.42
CA PHE A 62 -1.70 5.64 3.98
C PHE A 62 -1.93 6.54 5.21
N ARG A 63 -0.98 6.57 6.15
CA ARG A 63 -1.05 7.46 7.32
C ARG A 63 -1.07 8.93 6.90
N ASP A 64 -0.24 9.32 5.94
CA ASP A 64 -0.21 10.68 5.39
C ASP A 64 -1.57 11.06 4.79
N LEU A 65 -2.24 10.14 4.08
CA LEU A 65 -3.60 10.37 3.59
C LEU A 65 -4.61 10.53 4.74
N LEU A 66 -4.52 9.71 5.79
CA LEU A 66 -5.43 9.85 6.93
C LEU A 66 -5.26 11.21 7.62
N HIS A 67 -4.03 11.71 7.75
CA HIS A 67 -3.77 13.06 8.26
C HIS A 67 -4.38 14.15 7.37
N LEU A 68 -4.37 13.96 6.05
CA LEU A 68 -5.01 14.87 5.10
C LEU A 68 -6.54 14.86 5.22
N LEU A 69 -7.15 13.69 5.39
CA LEU A 69 -8.61 13.52 5.46
C LEU A 69 -9.20 13.88 6.83
N CYS A 70 -8.48 13.56 7.91
CA CYS A 70 -8.96 13.68 9.28
C CYS A 70 -7.86 14.27 10.18
N PRO A 71 -7.71 15.60 10.23
CA PRO A 71 -6.64 16.25 11.00
C PRO A 71 -6.72 16.03 12.51
N THR A 72 -7.89 15.62 13.04
CA THR A 72 -8.22 15.69 14.47
C THR A 72 -8.35 14.37 15.23
N ASP A 73 -8.42 13.18 14.59
CA ASP A 73 -8.27 11.90 15.31
C ASP A 73 -7.98 10.71 14.37
N VAL A 74 -6.70 10.39 14.22
CA VAL A 74 -6.21 9.35 13.31
C VAL A 74 -6.15 7.97 13.99
N ALA A 75 -6.07 7.92 15.32
CA ALA A 75 -5.83 6.70 16.09
C ALA A 75 -6.99 5.70 16.04
N GLY A 76 -8.24 6.19 16.12
CA GLY A 76 -9.44 5.36 16.02
C GLY A 76 -9.68 4.77 14.62
N MET A 77 -9.25 5.48 13.56
CA MET A 77 -9.44 5.07 12.16
C MET A 77 -8.40 4.05 11.69
N LEU A 78 -7.17 4.11 12.23
CA LEU A 78 -6.06 3.23 11.88
C LEU A 78 -6.34 1.74 12.16
N ILE A 79 -7.04 1.41 13.25
CA ILE A 79 -7.20 0.03 13.73
C ILE A 79 -8.11 -0.80 12.80
N TYR A 80 -9.24 -0.23 12.33
CA TYR A 80 -10.18 -0.95 11.47
C TYR A 80 -9.70 -1.10 10.03
N PHE A 81 -8.92 -0.15 9.51
CA PHE A 81 -8.43 -0.18 8.13
C PHE A 81 -7.15 -0.99 7.92
N ASN A 82 -6.29 -1.10 8.93
CA ASN A 82 -4.99 -1.78 8.80
C ASN A 82 -5.15 -3.28 8.42
N ILE A 83 -6.19 -3.94 8.92
CA ILE A 83 -6.51 -5.34 8.60
C ILE A 83 -6.87 -5.48 7.11
N PHE A 84 -7.64 -4.54 6.55
CA PHE A 84 -8.07 -4.62 5.14
C PHE A 84 -6.91 -4.40 4.16
N CYS A 85 -6.03 -3.43 4.42
CA CYS A 85 -4.89 -3.13 3.55
C CYS A 85 -3.87 -4.29 3.50
N GLN A 86 -3.52 -4.86 4.66
CA GLN A 86 -2.66 -6.04 4.77
C GLN A 86 -3.22 -7.26 4.02
N LEU A 87 -4.54 -7.48 4.09
CA LEU A 87 -5.20 -8.59 3.39
C LEU A 87 -5.20 -8.41 1.86
N ASN A 88 -5.34 -7.17 1.37
CA ASN A 88 -5.27 -6.85 -0.05
C ASN A 88 -3.85 -7.01 -0.60
N PHE A 89 -2.83 -6.50 0.12
CA PHE A 89 -1.42 -6.69 -0.25
C PHE A 89 -1.02 -8.17 -0.26
N SER A 90 -1.38 -8.91 0.79
CA SER A 90 -1.12 -10.36 0.90
C SER A 90 -1.87 -11.21 -0.14
N ARG A 91 -2.95 -10.70 -0.75
CA ARG A 91 -3.65 -11.37 -1.87
C ARG A 91 -3.07 -10.98 -3.23
N GLN A 92 -2.65 -9.73 -3.42
CA GLN A 92 -1.93 -9.30 -4.62
C GLN A 92 -0.59 -10.05 -4.77
N VAL A 93 0.12 -10.32 -3.67
CA VAL A 93 1.34 -11.16 -3.65
C VAL A 93 1.05 -12.65 -3.86
N ARG A 94 -0.18 -13.12 -3.58
CA ARG A 94 -0.61 -14.52 -3.79
C ARG A 94 -1.39 -14.75 -5.09
N GLY A 95 -1.46 -13.75 -5.98
CA GLY A 95 -2.14 -13.85 -7.26
C GLY A 95 -1.31 -14.56 -8.33
N ASP A 96 -1.47 -15.88 -8.37
CA ASP A 96 -1.33 -16.82 -9.51
C ASP A 96 -0.25 -16.59 -10.58
N ASP A 97 0.79 -17.42 -10.50
CA ASP A 97 1.70 -17.82 -11.58
C ASP A 97 0.98 -18.60 -12.70
N THR A 98 -0.01 -18.01 -13.38
CA THR A 98 -0.51 -18.54 -14.66
C THR A 98 -0.71 -17.44 -15.68
N PHE A 99 0.40 -17.00 -16.28
CA PHE A 99 0.38 -16.33 -17.57
C PHE A 99 0.43 -17.39 -18.67
N ARG A 100 -0.73 -17.68 -19.27
CA ARG A 100 -0.84 -18.12 -20.66
C ARG A 100 -1.86 -17.24 -21.36
#